data_AF-A0A2S6AGR3-F1
#
_entry.id   AF-A0A2S6AGR3-F1
#
_cell.length_a   1.000
_cell.length_b   1.000
_cell.length_c   1.000
_cell.angle_alpha   90.00
_cell.angle_beta   90.00
_cell.angle_gamma   90.00
#
_symmetry.space_group_name_H-M   'P 1'
#
loop_
_entity.id
_entity.type
_entity.pdbx_description
1 polymer ?
#
loop_
_entity_poly.entity_id
_entity_poly.type
_entity_poly.pdbx_seq_one_letter_code
_entity_poly.pdbx_strand_id
1 'polypeptide(L)'
;MFLYHISRVLDALATTLGRGERPEIKSLAQQLCLHVAIDHARGLACAYGDELVGRMPISNYDYYFDKLYDTLLPGDEHEHLVELARTVGNAAEPLDFIALGDLLAGTAMGALFAPYEHDHRVA
;
A
#
# COMPACT_ATOMS: atom_id res chain seq x y z
N MET A 1 18.21 6.11 5.38
CA MET A 1 17.37 7.30 5.12
C MET A 1 16.05 6.90 4.46
N PHE A 2 16.06 6.05 3.41
CA PHE A 2 14.86 5.54 2.74
C PHE A 2 13.78 4.96 3.69
N LEU A 3 14.12 3.95 4.50
CA LEU A 3 13.16 3.32 5.43
C LEU A 3 12.56 4.29 6.44
N TYR A 4 13.32 5.32 6.85
CA TYR A 4 12.80 6.36 7.75
C TYR A 4 11.68 7.16 7.08
N HIS A 5 11.81 7.49 5.79
CA HIS A 5 10.76 8.18 5.05
C HIS A 5 9.54 7.26 4.80
N ILE A 6 9.76 5.98 4.51
CA ILE A 6 8.68 4.99 4.39
C ILE A 6 7.89 4.86 5.70
N SER A 7 8.58 4.72 6.84
CA SER A 7 7.95 4.67 8.16
C SER A 7 7.09 5.91 8.41
N ARG A 8 7.60 7.11 8.10
CA ARG A 8 6.82 8.35 8.25
C ARG A 8 5.58 8.40 7.37
N VAL A 9 5.65 7.86 6.15
CA VAL A 9 4.50 7.77 5.26
C VAL A 9 3.45 6.81 5.84
N LEU A 10 3.86 5.65 6.33
CA LEU A 10 2.97 4.69 6.99
C LEU A 10 2.30 5.28 8.23
N ASP A 11 3.06 5.97 9.10
CA ASP A 11 2.52 6.61 10.31
C ASP A 11 1.46 7.67 9.97
N ALA A 12 1.71 8.46 8.92
CA ALA A 12 0.77 9.47 8.45
C ALA A 12 -0.51 8.83 7.91
N LEU A 13 -0.40 7.81 7.06
CA LEU A 13 -1.54 7.07 6.54
C LEU A 13 -2.36 6.41 7.66
N ALA A 14 -1.69 5.75 8.61
CA ALA A 14 -2.32 5.13 9.76
C ALA A 14 -3.07 6.16 10.62
N THR A 15 -2.50 7.34 10.83
CA THR A 15 -3.15 8.42 11.57
C THR A 15 -4.41 8.92 10.86
N THR A 16 -4.36 9.14 9.55
CA THR A 16 -5.50 9.60 8.75
C THR A 16 -6.62 8.55 8.72
N LEU A 17 -6.27 7.29 8.41
CA LEU A 17 -7.22 6.18 8.40
C LEU A 17 -7.82 5.94 9.80
N GLY A 18 -7.02 6.08 10.86
CA GLY A 18 -7.49 5.96 12.25
C GLY A 18 -8.51 7.03 12.66
N ARG A 19 -8.59 8.15 11.93
CA ARG A 19 -9.65 9.17 12.10
C ARG A 19 -10.88 8.92 11.22
N GLY A 20 -10.88 7.86 10.41
CA GLY A 20 -11.92 7.60 9.41
C GLY A 20 -11.84 8.56 8.21
N GLU A 21 -10.73 9.27 8.05
CA GLU A 21 -10.51 10.18 6.93
C GLU A 21 -9.95 9.41 5.73
N ARG A 22 -10.35 9.80 4.51
CA ARG A 22 -9.75 9.25 3.28
C ARG A 22 -8.38 9.91 3.05
N PRO A 23 -7.28 9.13 2.95
CA PRO A 23 -5.97 9.71 2.65
C PRO A 23 -5.96 10.34 1.26
N GLU A 24 -5.41 11.55 1.18
CA GLU A 24 -5.13 12.20 -0.09
C GLU A 24 -3.78 11.72 -0.61
N ILE A 25 -3.82 10.91 -1.67
CA ILE A 25 -2.63 10.31 -2.27
C ILE A 25 -1.95 11.33 -3.18
N LYS A 26 -0.72 11.69 -2.81
CA LYS A 26 0.10 12.72 -3.44
C LYS A 26 1.41 12.20 -3.99
N SER A 27 1.83 10.98 -3.65
CA SER A 27 3.08 10.43 -4.13
C SER A 27 3.02 8.92 -4.31
N LEU A 28 3.95 8.39 -5.09
CA LEU A 28 4.10 6.96 -5.33
C LEU A 28 4.49 6.21 -4.05
N ALA A 29 5.25 6.84 -3.14
CA ALA A 29 5.53 6.31 -1.81
C ALA A 29 4.24 6.09 -1.01
N GLN A 30 3.29 7.03 -1.07
CA GLN A 30 2.00 6.86 -0.40
C GLN A 30 1.17 5.74 -1.02
N GLN A 31 1.16 5.63 -2.35
CA GLN A 31 0.48 4.52 -3.03
C GLN A 31 1.04 3.16 -2.61
N LEU A 32 2.37 3.01 -2.60
CA LEU A 32 3.03 1.76 -2.21
C LEU A 32 2.78 1.41 -0.74
N CYS A 33 2.92 2.37 0.17
CA CYS A 33 2.65 2.14 1.58
C CYS A 33 1.19 1.73 1.83
N LEU A 34 0.25 2.33 1.11
CA LEU A 34 -1.16 2.00 1.20
C LEU A 34 -1.48 0.63 0.57
N HIS A 35 -0.86 0.28 -0.55
CA HIS A 35 -0.96 -1.05 -1.15
C HIS A 35 -0.53 -2.13 -0.15
N VAL A 36 0.64 -1.96 0.47
CA VAL A 36 1.15 -2.92 1.47
C VAL A 36 0.22 -3.02 2.68
N ALA A 37 -0.34 -1.89 3.14
CA ALA A 37 -1.30 -1.91 4.24
C ALA A 37 -2.58 -2.70 3.89
N ILE A 38 -3.11 -2.51 2.67
CA ILE A 38 -4.30 -3.23 2.19
C ILE A 38 -3.98 -4.72 2.00
N ASP A 39 -2.85 -5.05 1.37
CA ASP A 39 -2.43 -6.44 1.17
C ASP A 39 -2.20 -7.17 2.50
N HIS A 40 -1.58 -6.50 3.48
CA HIS A 40 -1.40 -7.04 4.82
C HIS A 40 -2.74 -7.26 5.53
N ALA A 41 -3.65 -6.28 5.47
CA ALA A 41 -4.99 -6.41 6.03
C ALA A 41 -5.76 -7.58 5.39
N ARG A 42 -5.61 -7.79 4.08
CA ARG A 42 -6.15 -8.95 3.37
C ARG A 42 -5.55 -10.26 3.87
N GLY A 43 -4.23 -10.32 4.02
CA GLY A 43 -3.54 -11.49 4.57
C GLY A 43 -4.01 -11.85 5.98
N LEU A 44 -4.17 -10.85 6.85
CA LEU A 44 -4.72 -11.04 8.20
C LEU A 44 -6.18 -11.52 8.17
N ALA A 45 -7.02 -10.95 7.31
CA ALA A 45 -8.40 -11.37 7.14
C ALA A 45 -8.52 -12.80 6.61
N CYS A 46 -7.63 -13.22 5.71
CA CYS A 46 -7.57 -14.61 5.23
C CYS A 46 -7.08 -15.58 6.31
N ALA A 47 -6.07 -15.18 7.10
CA ALA A 47 -5.45 -16.06 8.10
C ALA A 47 -6.28 -16.18 9.39
N TYR A 48 -6.90 -15.09 9.83
CA TYR A 48 -7.58 -14.98 11.13
C TYR A 48 -9.06 -14.62 11.02
N GLY A 49 -9.61 -14.50 9.81
CA GLY A 49 -11.00 -14.11 9.59
C GLY A 49 -11.99 -15.00 10.34
N ASP A 50 -11.81 -16.31 10.28
CA ASP A 50 -12.69 -17.26 10.97
C ASP A 50 -12.62 -17.13 12.51
N GLU A 51 -11.48 -16.72 13.08
CA GLU A 51 -11.31 -16.52 14.52
C GLU A 51 -11.92 -15.17 14.97
N LEU A 52 -11.65 -14.10 14.22
CA LEU A 52 -12.22 -12.77 14.47
C LEU A 52 -13.74 -12.77 14.33
N VAL A 53 -14.25 -13.63 13.44
CA VAL A 53 -15.65 -13.64 13.04
C VAL A 53 -16.45 -14.82 13.57
N GLY A 54 -15.82 -15.84 14.15
CA GLY A 54 -16.49 -17.02 14.73
C GLY A 54 -17.55 -16.71 15.82
N ARG A 55 -17.70 -15.45 16.22
CA ARG A 55 -18.76 -14.93 17.10
C ARG A 55 -19.97 -14.33 16.36
N MET A 56 -19.98 -14.27 15.04
CA MET A 56 -21.04 -13.67 14.23
C MET A 56 -21.73 -14.72 13.35
N PRO A 57 -23.07 -14.66 13.18
CA PRO A 57 -23.81 -15.65 12.41
C PRO A 57 -23.52 -15.47 10.91
N ILE A 58 -22.93 -16.50 10.29
CA ILE A 58 -22.75 -16.76 8.86
C ILE A 58 -22.54 -15.51 8.00
N SER A 59 -21.31 -15.25 7.58
CA SER A 59 -21.07 -14.31 6.49
C SER A 59 -20.09 -14.87 5.47
N ASN A 60 -20.54 -14.87 4.21
CA ASN A 60 -19.68 -14.90 3.05
C ASN A 60 -18.90 -13.58 3.05
N TYR A 61 -17.74 -13.54 3.72
CA TYR A 61 -16.88 -12.36 3.69
C TYR A 61 -16.15 -12.32 2.35
N ASP A 62 -16.81 -11.76 1.36
CA ASP A 62 -16.07 -11.00 0.37
C ASP A 62 -15.67 -9.72 1.08
N TYR A 63 -14.47 -9.66 1.66
CA TYR A 63 -14.00 -8.51 2.46
C TYR A 63 -13.90 -7.20 1.64
N TYR A 64 -14.31 -7.24 0.35
CA TYR A 64 -14.37 -6.14 -0.59
C TYR A 64 -13.03 -5.38 -0.69
N PHE A 65 -11.92 -6.11 -0.58
CA PHE A 65 -10.59 -5.53 -0.71
C PHE A 65 -10.36 -4.98 -2.11
N ASP A 66 -10.98 -5.56 -3.13
CA ASP A 66 -11.07 -5.01 -4.50
C ASP A 66 -11.64 -3.59 -4.49
N LYS A 67 -12.79 -3.37 -3.83
CA LYS A 67 -13.39 -2.04 -3.71
C LYS A 67 -12.56 -1.09 -2.86
N LEU A 68 -11.84 -1.62 -1.85
CA LEU A 68 -10.93 -0.83 -1.03
C LEU A 68 -9.73 -0.34 -1.86
N TYR A 69 -9.19 -1.20 -2.72
CA TYR A 69 -8.16 -0.84 -3.71
C TYR A 69 -8.68 0.26 -4.64
N ASP A 70 -9.81 0.04 -5.32
CA ASP A 70 -10.40 1.03 -6.24
C ASP A 70 -10.67 2.39 -5.57
N THR A 71 -11.08 2.36 -4.30
CA THR A 71 -11.42 3.58 -3.56
C THR A 71 -10.19 4.32 -3.08
N LEU A 72 -9.19 3.64 -2.53
CA LEU A 72 -8.05 4.30 -1.88
C LEU A 72 -6.85 4.48 -2.81
N LEU A 73 -6.77 3.70 -3.87
CA LEU A 73 -5.69 3.70 -4.86
C LEU A 73 -6.27 3.82 -6.28
N PRO A 74 -6.85 4.98 -6.65
CA PRO A 74 -7.26 5.20 -8.03
C PRO A 74 -6.00 5.36 -8.91
N GLY A 75 -5.61 4.29 -9.62
CA GLY A 75 -4.50 4.26 -10.56
C GLY A 75 -3.47 3.16 -10.28
N ASP A 76 -2.82 2.71 -11.36
CA ASP A 76 -2.07 1.44 -11.36
C ASP A 76 -0.55 1.64 -11.32
N GLU A 77 -0.08 2.89 -11.17
CA GLU A 77 1.35 3.25 -11.24
C GLU A 77 2.21 2.49 -10.21
N HIS A 78 1.64 2.23 -9.04
CA HIS A 78 2.30 1.48 -7.98
C HIS A 78 2.42 -0.02 -8.28
N GLU A 79 1.57 -0.58 -9.14
CA GLU A 79 1.54 -2.02 -9.42
C GLU A 79 2.85 -2.51 -10.05
N HIS A 80 3.42 -1.72 -10.96
CA HIS A 80 4.70 -2.05 -11.58
C HIS A 80 5.85 -2.11 -10.56
N LEU A 81 5.85 -1.21 -9.58
CA LEU A 81 6.85 -1.23 -8.50
C LEU A 81 6.62 -2.38 -7.52
N VAL A 82 5.37 -2.79 -7.30
CA VAL A 82 5.05 -4.00 -6.51
C VAL A 82 5.56 -5.25 -7.21
N GLU A 83 5.32 -5.38 -8.51
CA GLU A 83 5.83 -6.51 -9.32
C GLU A 83 7.36 -6.55 -9.31
N LEU A 84 7.99 -5.39 -9.49
CA LEU A 84 9.44 -5.25 -9.44
C LEU A 84 10.00 -5.64 -8.08
N ALA A 85 9.41 -5.13 -6.98
CA ALA A 85 9.79 -5.46 -5.61
C ALA A 85 9.67 -6.96 -5.31
N ARG A 86 8.60 -7.62 -5.81
CA ARG A 86 8.43 -9.09 -5.68
C ARG A 86 9.47 -9.88 -6.47
N THR A 87 9.98 -9.31 -7.56
CA THR A 87 11.00 -9.96 -8.39
C THR A 87 12.38 -9.90 -7.74
N VAL A 88 12.70 -8.80 -7.05
CA VAL A 88 14.02 -8.60 -6.39
C VAL A 88 14.04 -9.04 -4.93
N GLY A 89 12.89 -9.10 -4.27
CA GLY A 89 12.73 -9.47 -2.88
C GLY A 89 12.20 -10.89 -2.68
N ASN A 90 11.80 -11.19 -1.44
CA ASN A 90 11.18 -12.46 -1.10
C ASN A 90 9.72 -12.51 -1.59
N ALA A 91 9.42 -13.42 -2.52
CA ALA A 91 8.07 -13.60 -3.07
C ALA A 91 7.01 -14.02 -2.02
N ALA A 92 7.44 -14.49 -0.84
CA ALA A 92 6.56 -14.85 0.27
C ALA A 92 6.20 -13.66 1.19
N GLU A 93 6.80 -12.48 0.99
CA GLU A 93 6.55 -11.30 1.81
C GLU A 93 5.69 -10.25 1.05
N PRO A 94 4.85 -9.46 1.77
CA PRO A 94 3.92 -8.52 1.14
C PRO A 94 4.61 -7.48 0.24
N LEU A 95 5.78 -6.99 0.66
CA LEU A 95 6.71 -6.15 -0.12
C LEU A 95 8.01 -5.94 0.68
N ASP A 96 9.17 -6.25 0.10
CA ASP A 96 10.47 -5.96 0.74
C ASP A 96 10.94 -4.53 0.38
N PHE A 97 10.70 -3.58 1.29
CA PHE A 97 11.12 -2.19 1.13
C PHE A 97 12.65 -2.02 1.15
N ILE A 98 13.42 -2.96 1.70
CA ILE A 98 14.88 -2.89 1.69
C ILE A 98 15.36 -3.22 0.28
N ALA A 99 14.92 -4.34 -0.28
CA ALA A 99 15.26 -4.74 -1.65
C ALA A 99 14.82 -3.69 -2.69
N LEU A 100 13.62 -3.11 -2.51
CA LEU A 100 13.16 -2.01 -3.36
C LEU A 100 14.02 -0.76 -3.21
N GLY A 101 14.41 -0.40 -1.98
CA GLY A 101 15.28 0.75 -1.72
C GLY A 101 16.66 0.62 -2.37
N ASP A 102 17.24 -0.59 -2.32
CA ASP A 102 18.52 -0.91 -2.95
C ASP A 102 18.45 -0.85 -4.48
N LEU A 103 17.35 -1.33 -5.07
CA LEU A 103 17.12 -1.26 -6.51
C LEU A 103 16.98 0.18 -7.02
N LEU A 104 16.37 1.06 -6.23
CA LEU A 104 16.15 2.47 -6.58
C LEU A 104 17.35 3.37 -6.27
N ALA A 105 18.41 2.83 -5.65
CA ALA A 105 19.59 3.57 -5.27
C ALA A 105 20.38 4.04 -6.51
N GLY A 106 20.25 5.32 -6.85
CA GLY A 106 21.09 5.98 -7.86
C GLY A 106 20.37 7.03 -8.71
N THR A 107 19.07 6.86 -8.99
CA THR A 107 18.35 7.74 -9.94
C THR A 107 16.87 7.98 -9.62
N ALA A 108 16.18 7.06 -8.94
CA ALA A 108 14.72 7.10 -8.81
C ALA A 108 14.20 7.32 -7.38
N MET A 109 15.06 7.24 -6.36
CA MET A 109 14.64 7.28 -4.96
C MET A 109 13.94 8.59 -4.57
N GLY A 110 14.36 9.73 -5.14
CA GLY A 110 13.72 11.03 -4.89
C GLY A 110 12.35 11.18 -5.56
N ALA A 111 12.15 10.55 -6.72
CA ALA A 111 10.90 10.61 -7.48
C ALA A 111 9.77 9.87 -6.74
N LEU A 112 10.09 8.83 -5.96
CA LEU A 112 9.10 8.09 -5.17
C LEU A 112 8.36 8.99 -4.16
N PHE A 113 9.08 9.95 -3.56
CA PHE A 113 8.53 10.85 -2.55
C PHE A 113 8.09 12.20 -3.13
N ALA A 114 8.37 12.46 -4.40
CA ALA A 114 7.94 13.67 -5.07
C ALA A 114 6.41 13.71 -5.14
N PRO A 115 5.79 14.88 -4.93
CA PRO A 115 4.36 15.02 -5.18
C PRO A 115 4.08 14.80 -6.67
N TYR A 116 2.97 14.17 -7.00
CA TYR A 116 2.47 14.11 -8.37
C TYR A 116 2.37 15.53 -8.93
N GLU A 117 2.91 15.75 -10.13
CA GLU A 117 2.71 17.01 -10.83
C GLU A 117 1.20 17.18 -11.08
N HIS A 118 0.67 18.39 -10.85
CA HIS A 118 -0.75 18.69 -10.95
C HIS A 118 -1.34 18.59 -12.39
N ASP A 119 -0.56 18.11 -13.37
CA ASP A 119 -0.91 18.09 -14.79
C ASP A 119 -1.47 16.75 -15.33
N HIS A 120 -1.88 15.81 -14.48
CA HIS A 120 -2.68 14.65 -14.91
C HIS A 120 -4.09 14.62 -14.29
N ARG A 121 -4.73 15.80 -14.20
CA ARG A 121 -6.18 15.93 -14.00
C ARG A 121 -6.89 16.40 -15.28
N VAL A 122 -6.63 15.81 -16.44
CA VAL A 122 -7.55 15.94 -17.58
C VAL A 122 -7.45 14.72 -18.52
N ALA A 123 -8.42 13.80 -18.41
CA ALA A 123 -9.24 13.22 -19.49
C ALA A 123 -9.83 11.88 -19.05
#